data_AF-A0A2M6WCX7-F1
#
_entry.id   AF-A0A2M6WCX7-F1
#
_cell.length_a   1.000
_cell.length_b   1.000
_cell.length_c   1.000
_cell.angle_alpha   90.00
_cell.angle_beta   90.00
_cell.angle_gamma   90.00
#
_symmetry.space_group_name_H-M   'P 1'
#
loop_
_entity.id
_entity.type
_entity.pdbx_description
1 polymer ?
#
loop_
_entity_poly.entity_id
_entity_poly.type
_entity_poly.pdbx_seq_one_letter_code
_entity_poly.pdbx_strand_id
1 'polypeptide(L)' 'MFANLYQTILYIPIFNLLVFFYNIVPGHDIALAITLLTIVIKIILSPFFVQSIKAQRVMQDLQPKV' A
#
# COMPACT_ATOMS: atom_id res chain seq x y z
N MET A 1 -23.56 -7.25 -7.12
CA MET A 1 -23.23 -5.83 -7.32
C MET A 1 -21.98 -5.40 -6.53
N PHE A 2 -21.86 -5.67 -5.22
CA PHE A 2 -20.65 -5.36 -4.44
C PHE A 2 -19.37 -6.10 -4.85
N ALA A 3 -19.49 -7.37 -5.26
CA ALA A 3 -18.33 -8.15 -5.76
C ALA A 3 -17.64 -7.48 -6.96
N ASN A 4 -18.41 -6.80 -7.83
CA ASN A 4 -17.87 -6.11 -9.00
C ASN A 4 -17.09 -4.85 -8.61
N LEU A 5 -17.49 -4.15 -7.55
CA LEU A 5 -16.76 -2.96 -7.09
C LEU A 5 -15.39 -3.34 -6.52
N TYR A 6 -15.34 -4.37 -5.68
CA TYR A 6 -14.07 -4.91 -5.18
C TYR A 6 -13.16 -5.36 -6.32
N GLN A 7 -13.71 -6.11 -7.28
CA GLN A 7 -12.94 -6.63 -8.40
C GLN A 7 -12.36 -5.50 -9.26
N THR A 8 -13.18 -4.50 -9.62
CA THR A 8 -12.78 -3.45 -10.56
C THR A 8 -11.90 -2.38 -9.92
N ILE A 9 -12.13 -2.02 -8.66
CA ILE A 9 -11.44 -0.89 -8.01
C ILE A 9 -10.17 -1.36 -7.29
N LEU A 10 -10.16 -2.56 -6.72
CA LEU A 10 -9.03 -3.05 -5.92
C LEU A 10 -8.29 -4.18 -6.64
N TYR A 11 -8.98 -5.27 -6.99
CA TYR A 11 -8.32 -6.47 -7.47
C TYR A 11 -7.62 -6.28 -8.81
N ILE A 12 -8.34 -5.82 -9.84
CA ILE A 12 -7.80 -5.66 -11.20
C ILE A 12 -6.64 -4.66 -11.23
N PRO A 13 -6.72 -3.47 -10.60
CA PRO A 13 -5.61 -2.51 -10.64
C PRO A 13 -4.36 -3.02 -9.92
N ILE A 14 -4.50 -3.64 -8.75
CA ILE A 14 -3.37 -4.18 -7.99
C ILE A 14 -2.73 -5.35 -8.75
N PHE A 15 -3.54 -6.23 -9.33
CA PHE A 15 -3.06 -7.35 -10.15
C PHE A 15 -2.32 -6.85 -11.39
N ASN A 16 -2.86 -5.88 -12.11
CA ASN A 16 -2.20 -5.31 -13.29
C ASN A 16 -0.89 -4.59 -12.93
N LEU A 17 -0.82 -3.91 -11.77
CA LEU A 17 0.42 -3.34 -11.27
C LEU A 17 1.46 -4.42 -10.97
N LEU A 18 1.06 -5.53 -10.36
CA LEU A 18 1.96 -6.67 -10.15
C LEU A 18 2.50 -7.22 -11.47
N VAL A 19 1.62 -7.43 -12.45
CA VAL A 19 2.00 -7.90 -13.79
C VAL A 19 2.94 -6.91 -14.49
N PHE A 20 2.69 -5.60 -14.34
CA PHE A 20 3.57 -4.56 -14.85
C PHE A 20 4.98 -4.67 -14.26
N PHE A 21 5.11 -4.80 -12.93
CA PHE A 21 6.41 -5.01 -12.30
C PHE A 21 7.06 -6.32 -12.73
N TYR A 22 6.28 -7.39 -12.86
CA TYR A 22 6.75 -8.70 -13.31
C TYR A 22 7.36 -8.66 -14.71
N ASN A 23 6.75 -7.92 -15.65
CA ASN A 23 7.24 -7.78 -17.02
C ASN A 23 8.48 -6.89 -17.14
N ILE A 24 8.71 -5.98 -16.18
CA ILE A 24 9.89 -5.10 -16.17
C ILE A 24 11.10 -5.79 -15.55
N VAL A 25 10.89 -6.70 -14.61
CA VAL A 25 11.98 -7.41 -13.93
C VAL A 25 12.64 -8.40 -14.91
N PRO A 26 13.94 -8.22 -15.24
CA PRO A 26 14.66 -9.15 -16.09
C PRO A 26 14.75 -10.51 -15.38
N GLY A 27 14.40 -11.58 -16.08
CA GLY A 27 14.32 -12.93 -15.51
C GLY A 27 12.96 -13.28 -14.92
N HIS A 28 11.98 -12.37 -14.94
CA HIS A 28 10.59 -12.64 -14.54
C HIS A 28 10.48 -13.26 -13.14
N ASP A 29 11.28 -12.76 -12.19
CA ASP A 29 11.22 -13.17 -10.79
C ASP A 29 10.04 -12.49 -10.09
N ILE A 30 9.07 -13.31 -9.68
CA ILE A 30 7.86 -12.85 -8.99
C ILE A 30 8.16 -12.27 -7.60
N ALA A 31 9.18 -12.76 -6.91
CA ALA A 31 9.53 -12.27 -5.57
C ALA A 31 10.05 -10.83 -5.64
N LEU A 32 10.87 -10.53 -6.66
CA LEU A 32 11.35 -9.16 -6.92
C LEU A 32 10.20 -8.24 -7.33
N ALA A 33 9.30 -8.72 -8.19
CA ALA A 33 8.13 -7.94 -8.62
C ALA A 33 7.22 -7.56 -7.44
N ILE A 34 6.90 -8.51 -6.55
CA ILE A 34 6.11 -8.25 -5.33
C ILE A 34 6.84 -7.29 -4.39
N THR A 35 8.16 -7.41 -4.25
CA THR A 35 8.96 -6.52 -3.41
C THR A 35 8.90 -5.09 -3.91
N LEU A 36 9.08 -4.87 -5.23
CA LEU A 36 8.96 -3.54 -5.85
C LEU A 36 7.55 -2.95 -5.69
N LEU A 37 6.52 -3.75 -5.94
CA LEU A 37 5.13 -3.34 -5.73
C LEU A 37 4.89 -2.89 -4.28
N THR A 38 5.41 -3.64 -3.31
CA THR A 38 5.28 -3.32 -1.89
C THR A 38 5.97 -1.99 -1.54
N ILE A 39 7.16 -1.74 -2.07
CA ILE A 39 7.89 -0.47 -1.88
C ILE A 39 7.08 0.70 -2.45
N VAL A 40 6.56 0.56 -3.67
CA VAL A 40 5.76 1.59 -4.33
C VAL A 40 4.49 1.92 -3.54
N ILE A 41 3.76 0.89 -3.10
CA ILE A 41 2.57 1.07 -2.25
C ILE A 41 2.95 1.78 -0.94
N LYS A 42 4.07 1.39 -0.31
CA LYS A 42 4.53 2.00 0.95
C LYS A 42 4.87 3.48 0.78
N ILE A 43 5.46 3.87 -0.35
CA ILE A 43 5.75 5.27 -0.68
C ILE A 43 4.46 6.06 -0.88
N ILE A 44 3.52 5.52 -1.67
CA ILE A 44 2.22 6.16 -1.92
C ILE A 44 1.43 6.37 -0.63
N LEU A 45 1.45 5.38 0.27
CA LEU A 45 0.73 5.43 1.55
C LEU A 45 1.51 6.14 2.67
N SER A 46 2.81 6.36 2.51
CA SER A 46 3.66 7.04 3.50
C SER A 46 3.08 8.37 4.03
N PRO A 47 2.63 9.32 3.18
CA PRO A 47 2.05 10.58 3.68
C PRO A 47 0.78 10.37 4.53
N PHE A 48 0.01 9.32 4.24
CA PHE A 48 -1.15 8.96 5.06
C PHE A 48 -0.73 8.38 6.42
N PHE A 49 0.27 7.50 6.44
CA PHE A 49 0.83 6.97 7.68
C PHE A 49 1.40 8.08 8.58
N VAL A 50 2.13 9.05 8.01
CA VAL A 50 2.70 10.17 8.78
C VAL A 50 1.60 10.98 9.47
N GLN A 51 0.49 11.25 8.77
CA GLN A 51 -0.65 11.95 9.36
C GLN A 51 -1.30 11.14 10.48
N SER A 52 -1.48 9.83 10.29
CA SER A 52 -1.99 8.94 11.33
C SER A 52 -1.12 8.95 12.58
N ILE A 53 0.21 8.87 12.42
CA ILE A 53 1.17 8.92 13.54
C ILE A 53 1.12 10.28 14.26
N LYS A 54 1.01 11.39 13.51
CA LYS A 54 0.86 12.72 14.12
C LYS A 54 -0.40 12.81 14.98
N ALA A 55 -1.54 12.31 14.47
CA ALA A 55 -2.79 12.28 15.21
C ALA A 55 -2.68 11.41 16.47
N GLN A 56 -2.04 10.23 16.36
CA GLN A 56 -1.79 9.34 17.50
C GLN A 56 -0.90 10.01 18.57
N ARG A 57 0.16 10.73 18.17
CA ARG A 57 1.03 11.47 19.12
C ARG A 57 0.25 12.55 19.87
N VAL A 58 -0.58 13.34 19.18
CA VAL A 58 -1.41 14.35 19.85
C VAL A 58 -2.35 13.71 20.87
N MET A 59 -2.97 12.56 20.53
CA MET A 59 -3.80 11.82 21.47
C MET A 59 -3.00 11.32 22.68
N GLN A 60 -1.76 10.89 22.50
CA GLN A 60 -0.86 10.49 23.60
C GLN A 60 -0.47 11.67 24.48
N ASP A 61 -0.18 12.84 23.89
CA ASP A 61 0.16 14.05 24.65
C ASP A 61 -1.02 14.57 25.49
N LEU A 62 -2.26 14.33 25.02
CA LEU A 62 -3.49 14.64 25.73
C LEU A 62 -3.86 13.60 26.79
N GLN A 63 -3.23 12.43 26.82
CA GLN A 63 -3.50 11.45 27.87
C GLN A 63 -3.01 12.01 29.22
N PRO A 64 -3.88 12.06 30.24
CA PRO A 64 -3.45 12.48 31.57
C PRO A 64 -2.39 11.48 32.06
N LYS A 65 -1.20 12.00 32.39
CA LYS A 65 -0.21 11.24 33.17
C LYS A 65 -0.83 11.05 34.55
N VAL A 66 -1.29 9.84 34.84
CA VAL A 66 -1.67 9.42 36.20
C VAL A 66 -0.47 9.51 37.13
#